data_AF-A0A8J4XX91-F1
#
_entry.id   AF-A0A8J4XX91-F1
#
_cell.length_a   1.000
_cell.length_b   1.000
_cell.length_c   1.000
_cell.angle_alpha   90.00
_cell.angle_beta   90.00
_cell.angle_gamma   90.00
#
_symmetry.space_group_name_H-M   'P 1'
#
loop_
_entity.id
_entity.type
_entity.pdbx_description
1 polymer ?
#
loop_
_entity_poly.entity_id
_entity_poly.type
_entity_poly.pdbx_seq_one_letter_code
_entity_poly.pdbx_strand_id
1 'polypeptide(L)'
;MYRVALVGHSQVPQTVEVDAPNVTVEVYRAPGGKIRTFFSDDRLNGILQKEFELVILWLGSNDIKEASKVGNIVEHIRKVVETVQATCRCEIRICMIEHRIITDHYARRVEQETYDKVAKAINNKLNKKLTQDRKLSFNAKPYAQDLAHDGVHFNRTGRSFIYEKLMEDLINFSIGDLEDFLHNGAEGLEIRKEEVVTPKKDDTSPEQYERFKWMSQLEQEVERTKEALELLLRNKEEEKEIRRPVRSLIKPRDIRMLNLSDLQGIEAEGRLKLFFSQVESCSEDL
;
A
#
# COMPACT_ATOMS: atom_id res chain seq x y z
N MET A 1 -4.50 -1.80 19.74
CA MET A 1 -4.63 -2.83 18.69
C MET A 1 -5.42 -2.18 17.58
N TYR A 2 -4.83 -1.99 16.41
CA TYR A 2 -5.46 -1.37 15.25
C TYR A 2 -6.43 -2.36 14.59
N ARG A 3 -7.67 -1.93 14.41
CA ARG A 3 -8.74 -2.64 13.74
C ARG A 3 -8.93 -2.01 12.36
N VAL A 4 -8.78 -2.84 11.35
CA VAL A 4 -8.85 -2.45 9.96
C VAL A 4 -10.02 -3.15 9.29
N ALA A 5 -10.85 -2.42 8.55
CA ALA A 5 -11.88 -3.01 7.70
C ALA A 5 -11.46 -2.99 6.22
N LEU A 6 -11.56 -4.13 5.54
CA LEU A 6 -11.47 -4.21 4.08
C LEU A 6 -12.87 -4.39 3.52
N VAL A 7 -13.32 -3.46 2.69
CA VAL A 7 -14.73 -3.38 2.28
C VAL A 7 -14.84 -3.31 0.78
N GLY A 8 -15.65 -4.18 0.18
CA GLY A 8 -15.86 -4.09 -1.26
C GLY A 8 -16.45 -5.33 -1.92
N HIS A 9 -16.26 -5.40 -3.23
CA HIS A 9 -16.78 -6.48 -4.04
C HIS A 9 -15.84 -7.71 -4.07
N SER A 10 -16.06 -8.60 -5.04
CA SER A 10 -15.35 -9.87 -5.16
C SER A 10 -13.83 -9.80 -5.35
N GLN A 11 -13.25 -8.61 -5.61
CA GLN A 11 -11.79 -8.44 -5.74
C GLN A 11 -11.11 -8.25 -4.38
N VAL A 12 -11.87 -7.94 -3.32
CA VAL A 12 -11.34 -7.96 -1.95
C VAL A 12 -10.93 -9.40 -1.61
N PRO A 13 -9.72 -9.62 -1.05
CA PRO A 13 -9.28 -10.92 -0.58
C PRO A 13 -10.28 -11.51 0.44
N GLN A 14 -10.47 -12.84 0.44
CA GLN A 14 -11.40 -13.49 1.38
C GLN A 14 -10.85 -13.53 2.81
N THR A 15 -9.54 -13.72 2.94
CA THR A 15 -8.81 -13.78 4.20
C THR A 15 -7.56 -12.93 4.08
N VAL A 16 -7.21 -12.24 5.16
CA VAL A 16 -5.98 -11.45 5.27
C VAL A 16 -5.33 -11.75 6.60
N GLU A 17 -4.16 -12.40 6.56
CA GLU A 17 -3.34 -12.73 7.71
C GLU A 17 -2.21 -11.72 7.82
N VAL A 18 -2.38 -10.73 8.69
CA VAL A 18 -1.39 -9.69 8.86
C VAL A 18 -0.31 -10.16 9.82
N ASP A 19 0.94 -10.23 9.36
CA ASP A 19 2.12 -10.45 10.21
C ASP A 19 2.51 -9.17 10.97
N ALA A 20 1.53 -8.58 11.66
CA ALA A 20 1.70 -7.43 12.53
C ALA A 20 0.87 -7.68 13.80
N PRO A 21 1.51 -7.90 14.97
CA PRO A 21 0.84 -8.40 16.17
C PRO A 21 -0.20 -7.45 16.75
N ASN A 22 -0.17 -6.18 16.35
CA ASN A 22 -1.10 -5.14 16.78
C ASN A 22 -2.18 -4.81 15.74
N VAL A 23 -2.24 -5.48 14.59
CA VAL A 23 -3.23 -5.21 13.53
C VAL A 23 -4.21 -6.38 13.41
N THR A 24 -5.51 -6.06 13.39
CA THR A 24 -6.59 -7.01 13.10
C THR A 24 -7.33 -6.55 11.87
N VAL A 25 -7.59 -7.47 10.95
CA VAL A 25 -8.30 -7.16 9.70
C VAL A 25 -9.63 -7.90 9.68
N GLU A 26 -10.70 -7.14 9.47
CA GLU A 26 -12.04 -7.67 9.22
C GLU A 26 -12.42 -7.44 7.76
N VAL A 27 -12.94 -8.47 7.09
CA VAL A 27 -13.30 -8.42 5.67
C VAL A 27 -14.81 -8.35 5.48
N TYR A 28 -15.27 -7.29 4.82
CA TYR A 28 -16.66 -7.01 4.46
C TYR A 28 -16.83 -7.10 2.96
N ARG A 29 -17.07 -8.34 2.48
CA ARG A 29 -17.05 -8.68 1.05
C ARG A 29 -18.44 -9.04 0.53
N ALA A 30 -18.90 -8.31 -0.48
CA ALA A 30 -20.15 -8.57 -1.19
C ALA A 30 -19.89 -8.79 -2.70
N PRO A 31 -19.78 -10.04 -3.18
CA PRO A 31 -19.61 -10.34 -4.60
C PRO A 31 -20.69 -9.67 -5.47
N GLY A 32 -20.28 -9.01 -6.56
CA GLY A 32 -21.18 -8.22 -7.42
C GLY A 32 -21.68 -6.91 -6.80
N GLY A 33 -21.24 -6.56 -5.58
CA GLY A 33 -21.62 -5.35 -4.88
C GLY A 33 -21.34 -4.09 -5.70
N LYS A 34 -22.30 -3.16 -5.68
CA LYS A 34 -22.25 -1.86 -6.35
C LYS A 34 -22.29 -0.77 -5.29
N ILE A 35 -21.80 0.43 -5.61
CA ILE A 35 -21.82 1.55 -4.65
C ILE A 35 -23.26 1.86 -4.21
N ARG A 36 -24.23 1.77 -5.13
CA ARG A 36 -25.64 2.06 -4.83
C ARG A 36 -26.28 1.11 -3.83
N THR A 37 -25.77 -0.12 -3.73
CA THR A 37 -26.30 -1.13 -2.81
C THR A 37 -25.52 -1.17 -1.50
N PHE A 38 -24.53 -0.29 -1.31
CA PHE A 38 -23.65 -0.30 -0.15
C PHE A 38 -24.42 -0.29 1.18
N PHE A 39 -25.37 0.64 1.32
CA PHE A 39 -26.13 0.81 2.55
C PHE A 39 -27.30 -0.18 2.71
N SER A 40 -27.64 -0.92 1.66
CA SER A 40 -28.73 -1.91 1.68
C SER A 40 -28.23 -3.35 1.71
N ASP A 41 -26.94 -3.59 1.51
CA ASP A 41 -26.33 -4.91 1.61
C ASP A 41 -25.77 -5.09 3.02
N ASP A 42 -26.37 -6.00 3.80
CA ASP A 42 -25.99 -6.22 5.20
C ASP A 42 -24.50 -6.56 5.37
N ARG A 43 -23.87 -7.18 4.37
CA ARG A 43 -22.45 -7.54 4.41
C ARG A 43 -21.55 -6.31 4.27
N LEU A 44 -21.98 -5.29 3.54
CA LEU A 44 -21.22 -4.04 3.39
C LEU A 44 -21.57 -3.07 4.51
N ASN A 45 -22.86 -2.93 4.81
CA ASN A 45 -23.37 -2.04 5.86
C ASN A 45 -22.92 -2.47 7.27
N GLY A 46 -22.54 -3.73 7.46
CA GLY A 46 -22.01 -4.25 8.73
C GLY A 46 -20.82 -3.47 9.28
N ILE A 47 -20.05 -2.76 8.44
CA ILE A 47 -18.95 -1.93 8.93
C ILE A 47 -19.41 -0.78 9.82
N LEU A 48 -20.63 -0.27 9.61
CA LEU A 48 -21.16 0.86 10.37
C LEU A 48 -21.55 0.47 11.80
N GLN A 49 -21.49 -0.82 12.13
CA GLN A 49 -21.81 -1.35 13.45
C GLN A 49 -20.59 -1.42 14.37
N LYS A 50 -19.39 -1.11 13.86
CA LYS A 50 -18.14 -1.25 14.60
C LYS A 50 -17.24 -0.04 14.38
N GLU A 51 -16.36 0.20 15.34
CA GLU A 51 -15.29 1.19 15.23
C GLU A 51 -14.04 0.55 14.62
N PHE A 52 -13.35 1.32 13.78
CA PHE A 52 -12.11 0.93 13.10
C PHE A 52 -11.18 2.14 13.10
N GLU A 53 -9.88 1.90 13.14
CA GLU A 53 -8.88 2.96 12.98
C GLU A 53 -8.64 3.24 11.48
N LEU A 54 -8.76 2.21 10.64
CA LEU A 54 -8.61 2.32 9.19
C LEU A 54 -9.70 1.53 8.45
N VAL A 55 -10.30 2.15 7.44
CA VAL A 55 -11.20 1.47 6.51
C VAL A 55 -10.69 1.63 5.08
N ILE A 56 -10.47 0.50 4.41
CA ILE A 56 -10.04 0.42 3.01
C ILE A 56 -11.24 0.07 2.14
N LEU A 57 -11.64 0.99 1.27
CA LEU A 57 -12.82 0.89 0.41
C LEU A 57 -12.44 0.51 -1.02
N TRP A 58 -12.95 -0.63 -1.48
CA TRP A 58 -12.79 -1.14 -2.85
C TRP A 58 -14.14 -1.16 -3.58
N LEU A 59 -14.46 -0.02 -4.22
CA LEU A 59 -15.79 0.25 -4.76
C LEU A 59 -15.75 0.77 -6.21
N GLY A 60 -16.89 0.69 -6.91
CA GLY A 60 -17.15 1.41 -8.16
C GLY A 60 -16.81 0.68 -9.46
N SER A 61 -15.99 -0.36 -9.41
CA SER A 61 -15.65 -1.16 -10.61
C SER A 61 -16.87 -1.85 -11.24
N ASN A 62 -17.83 -2.32 -10.44
CA ASN A 62 -19.08 -2.93 -10.89
C ASN A 62 -20.16 -1.91 -11.31
N ASP A 63 -19.91 -0.61 -11.10
CA ASP A 63 -20.79 0.49 -11.49
C ASP A 63 -20.44 1.03 -12.90
N ILE A 64 -19.33 0.58 -13.49
CA ILE A 64 -18.91 0.97 -14.84
C ILE A 64 -19.70 0.18 -15.89
N LYS A 65 -20.36 0.91 -16.78
CA LYS A 65 -21.10 0.46 -17.96
C LYS A 65 -20.90 1.47 -19.09
N GLU A 66 -21.27 1.12 -20.32
CA GLU A 66 -21.09 1.97 -21.51
C GLU A 66 -21.67 3.39 -21.35
N ALA A 67 -22.84 3.52 -20.71
CA ALA A 67 -23.51 4.81 -20.45
C ALA A 67 -23.25 5.41 -19.05
N SER A 68 -22.23 4.94 -18.33
CA SER A 68 -22.00 5.35 -16.94
C SER A 68 -21.57 6.82 -16.84
N LYS A 69 -22.36 7.61 -16.10
CA LYS A 69 -22.01 8.99 -15.75
C LYS A 69 -20.94 8.98 -14.65
N VAL A 70 -19.69 9.21 -15.02
CA VAL A 70 -18.53 9.30 -14.11
C VAL A 70 -18.81 10.16 -12.87
N GLY A 71 -19.48 11.31 -13.05
CA GLY A 71 -19.81 12.20 -11.93
C GLY A 71 -20.70 11.55 -10.87
N ASN A 72 -21.66 10.72 -11.28
CA ASN A 72 -22.58 10.06 -10.35
C ASN A 72 -21.87 8.97 -9.55
N ILE A 73 -20.97 8.22 -10.19
CA ILE A 73 -20.18 7.17 -9.52
C ILE A 73 -19.31 7.80 -8.43
N VAL A 74 -18.56 8.84 -8.80
CA VAL A 74 -17.68 9.58 -7.86
C VAL A 74 -18.49 10.18 -6.70
N GLU A 75 -19.65 10.76 -7.00
CA GLU A 75 -20.52 11.34 -5.98
C GLU A 75 -21.08 10.30 -5.01
N HIS A 76 -21.40 9.10 -5.50
CA HIS A 76 -21.82 8.01 -4.63
C HIS A 76 -20.66 7.48 -3.77
N ILE A 77 -19.44 7.36 -4.33
CA ILE A 77 -18.25 6.98 -3.54
C ILE A 77 -18.03 8.01 -2.44
N ARG A 78 -18.08 9.31 -2.76
CA ARG A 78 -17.94 10.39 -1.77
C ARG A 78 -18.95 10.25 -0.63
N LYS A 79 -20.22 9.99 -0.94
CA LYS A 79 -21.25 9.78 0.08
C LYS A 79 -20.95 8.59 0.99
N VAL A 80 -20.45 7.49 0.43
CA VAL A 80 -20.01 6.34 1.23
C VAL A 80 -18.86 6.74 2.14
N VAL A 81 -17.80 7.36 1.60
CA VAL A 81 -16.65 7.84 2.37
C VAL A 81 -17.08 8.74 3.53
N GLU A 82 -17.88 9.78 3.25
CA GLU A 82 -18.36 10.72 4.26
C GLU A 82 -19.19 10.04 5.35
N THR A 83 -20.04 9.09 4.97
CA THR A 83 -20.88 8.37 5.94
C THR A 83 -20.03 7.46 6.83
N VAL A 84 -19.09 6.71 6.24
CA VAL A 84 -18.20 5.80 6.97
C VAL A 84 -17.27 6.59 7.90
N GLN A 85 -16.68 7.67 7.41
CA GLN A 85 -15.80 8.52 8.21
C GLN A 85 -16.55 9.17 9.37
N ALA A 86 -17.77 9.66 9.15
CA ALA A 86 -18.61 10.25 10.20
C ALA A 86 -19.05 9.21 11.25
N THR A 87 -19.36 7.98 10.82
CA THR A 87 -19.90 6.94 11.71
C THR A 87 -18.80 6.21 12.47
N CYS A 88 -17.74 5.79 11.78
CA CYS A 88 -16.66 4.97 12.35
C CYS A 88 -15.50 5.81 12.91
N ARG A 89 -15.42 7.12 12.62
CA ARG A 89 -14.33 8.02 13.04
C ARG A 89 -12.94 7.48 12.70
N CYS A 90 -12.78 7.04 11.46
CA CYS A 90 -11.60 6.29 10.99
C CYS A 90 -10.83 7.05 9.89
N GLU A 91 -9.57 6.64 9.64
CA GLU A 91 -8.90 6.95 8.39
C GLU A 91 -9.57 6.18 7.25
N ILE A 92 -9.76 6.83 6.10
CA ILE A 92 -10.27 6.20 4.89
C ILE A 92 -9.16 6.08 3.85
N ARG A 93 -9.00 4.86 3.33
CA ARG A 93 -8.22 4.58 2.12
C ARG A 93 -9.13 4.09 1.01
N ILE A 94 -8.92 4.60 -0.20
CA ILE A 94 -9.75 4.25 -1.35
C ILE A 94 -8.90 3.49 -2.37
N CYS A 95 -9.28 2.26 -2.66
CA CYS A 95 -8.68 1.50 -3.75
C CYS A 95 -9.14 2.09 -5.09
N MET A 96 -8.17 2.39 -5.93
CA MET A 96 -8.40 2.88 -7.28
C MET A 96 -9.03 1.76 -8.13
N ILE A 97 -9.86 2.14 -9.09
CA ILE A 97 -10.47 1.15 -9.99
C ILE A 97 -9.37 0.62 -10.90
N GLU A 98 -9.08 -0.67 -10.73
CA GLU A 98 -8.07 -1.38 -11.51
C GLU A 98 -8.57 -1.75 -12.91
N HIS A 99 -7.61 -1.96 -13.81
CA HIS A 99 -7.86 -2.45 -15.16
C HIS A 99 -8.49 -3.86 -15.11
N ARG A 100 -9.44 -4.13 -16.00
CA ARG A 100 -10.10 -5.43 -16.19
C ARG A 100 -9.93 -5.85 -17.64
N ILE A 101 -10.00 -7.15 -17.92
CA ILE A 101 -10.16 -7.67 -19.27
C ILE A 101 -11.55 -8.26 -19.40
N ILE A 102 -12.34 -7.69 -20.31
CA ILE A 102 -13.67 -8.20 -20.62
C ILE A 102 -13.50 -9.38 -21.59
N THR A 103 -13.68 -10.60 -21.10
CA THR A 103 -13.39 -11.86 -21.79
C THR A 103 -14.58 -12.44 -22.57
N ASP A 104 -15.52 -11.63 -23.12
CA ASP A 104 -16.68 -12.16 -23.87
C ASP A 104 -16.70 -11.83 -25.39
N HIS A 105 -16.85 -12.83 -26.26
CA HIS A 105 -16.16 -12.93 -27.57
C HIS A 105 -16.57 -11.98 -28.72
N TYR A 106 -17.57 -11.10 -28.59
CA TYR A 106 -18.08 -10.34 -29.76
C TYR A 106 -18.24 -8.80 -29.59
N ALA A 107 -18.21 -8.24 -28.39
CA ALA A 107 -18.32 -6.77 -28.13
C ALA A 107 -17.03 -6.13 -27.56
N ARG A 108 -15.95 -6.93 -27.49
CA ARG A 108 -14.76 -6.80 -26.64
C ARG A 108 -13.97 -5.50 -26.68
N ARG A 109 -13.64 -4.95 -27.86
CA ARG A 109 -12.71 -3.81 -27.91
C ARG A 109 -13.36 -2.50 -27.50
N VAL A 110 -14.57 -2.25 -27.97
CA VAL A 110 -15.30 -1.01 -27.68
C VAL A 110 -15.69 -0.98 -26.19
N GLU A 111 -16.15 -2.11 -25.65
CA GLU A 111 -16.47 -2.23 -24.22
C GLU A 111 -15.23 -2.09 -23.33
N GLN A 112 -14.11 -2.71 -23.70
CA GLN A 112 -12.86 -2.61 -22.96
C GLN A 112 -12.31 -1.18 -22.94
N GLU A 113 -12.21 -0.54 -24.11
CA GLU A 113 -11.76 0.85 -24.18
C GLU A 113 -12.68 1.80 -23.41
N THR A 114 -13.99 1.54 -23.47
CA THR A 114 -14.97 2.34 -22.74
C THR A 114 -14.81 2.16 -21.24
N TYR A 115 -14.65 0.92 -20.76
CA TYR A 115 -14.37 0.63 -19.36
C TYR A 115 -13.12 1.39 -18.88
N ASP A 116 -12.01 1.29 -19.61
CA ASP A 116 -10.74 1.90 -19.21
C ASP A 116 -10.81 3.43 -19.22
N LYS A 117 -11.45 4.02 -20.22
CA LYS A 117 -11.69 5.47 -20.29
C LYS A 117 -12.52 5.93 -19.09
N VAL A 118 -13.59 5.20 -18.75
CA VAL A 118 -14.47 5.54 -17.61
C VAL A 118 -13.76 5.33 -16.28
N ALA A 119 -13.06 4.20 -16.07
CA ALA A 119 -12.29 3.91 -14.86
C ALA A 119 -11.21 4.98 -14.62
N LYS A 120 -10.43 5.31 -15.65
CA LYS A 120 -9.43 6.39 -15.58
C LYS A 120 -10.07 7.74 -15.24
N ALA A 121 -11.23 8.05 -15.83
CA ALA A 121 -11.94 9.29 -15.54
C ALA A 121 -12.48 9.35 -14.09
N ILE A 122 -12.97 8.23 -13.55
CA ILE A 122 -13.38 8.09 -12.14
C ILE A 122 -12.17 8.32 -11.24
N ASN A 123 -11.09 7.56 -11.44
CA ASN A 123 -9.84 7.66 -10.69
C ASN A 123 -9.29 9.10 -10.66
N ASN A 124 -9.25 9.77 -11.81
CA ASN A 124 -8.83 11.16 -11.90
C ASN A 124 -9.73 12.12 -11.12
N LYS A 125 -11.04 11.88 -11.08
CA LYS A 125 -11.98 12.71 -10.31
C LYS A 125 -11.92 12.42 -8.82
N LEU A 126 -11.71 11.16 -8.41
CA LEU A 126 -11.48 10.81 -7.01
C LEU A 126 -10.24 11.53 -6.47
N ASN A 127 -9.13 11.49 -7.23
CA ASN A 127 -7.91 12.23 -6.87
C ASN A 127 -8.13 13.73 -6.69
N LYS A 128 -9.04 14.34 -7.45
CA LYS A 128 -9.36 15.77 -7.36
C LYS A 128 -10.35 16.12 -6.26
N LYS A 129 -11.34 15.26 -5.99
CA LYS A 129 -12.45 15.56 -5.08
C LYS A 129 -12.23 15.09 -3.64
N LEU A 130 -11.47 14.02 -3.47
CA LEU A 130 -11.24 13.38 -2.18
C LEU A 130 -9.79 13.56 -1.79
N THR A 131 -9.28 14.81 -1.79
CA THR A 131 -7.84 15.08 -1.69
C THR A 131 -7.22 14.63 -0.38
N GLN A 132 -7.99 14.64 0.71
CA GLN A 132 -7.55 14.29 2.06
C GLN A 132 -7.41 12.77 2.26
N ASP A 133 -8.18 11.96 1.55
CA ASP A 133 -8.15 10.51 1.70
C ASP A 133 -6.91 9.90 1.02
N ARG A 134 -6.28 8.88 1.60
CA ARG A 134 -5.18 8.19 0.92
C ARG A 134 -5.74 7.23 -0.14
N LYS A 135 -5.11 7.19 -1.33
CA LYS A 135 -5.55 6.33 -2.44
C LYS A 135 -4.57 5.20 -2.62
N LEU A 136 -5.10 3.99 -2.78
CA LEU A 136 -4.32 2.78 -3.02
C LEU A 136 -4.49 2.38 -4.47
N SER A 137 -3.38 2.42 -5.21
CA SER A 137 -3.30 1.83 -6.54
C SER A 137 -2.42 0.62 -6.44
N PHE A 138 -2.94 -0.54 -6.83
CA PHE A 138 -2.13 -1.73 -6.94
C PHE A 138 -1.43 -1.79 -8.30
N ASN A 139 -1.81 -0.94 -9.25
CA ASN A 139 -1.25 -0.93 -10.61
C ASN A 139 -1.39 -2.30 -11.28
N ALA A 140 -2.59 -2.89 -11.21
CA ALA A 140 -2.84 -4.25 -11.66
C ALA A 140 -2.80 -4.42 -13.20
N LYS A 141 -2.44 -3.38 -13.96
CA LYS A 141 -2.44 -3.38 -15.42
C LYS A 141 -1.57 -4.48 -16.04
N PRO A 142 -0.32 -4.74 -15.60
CA PRO A 142 0.47 -5.86 -16.10
C PRO A 142 -0.16 -7.23 -15.79
N TYR A 143 -1.05 -7.26 -14.80
CA TYR A 143 -1.65 -8.46 -14.23
C TYR A 143 -3.06 -8.73 -14.74
N ALA A 144 -3.56 -7.89 -15.65
CA ALA A 144 -4.89 -8.05 -16.21
C ALA A 144 -4.96 -9.16 -17.27
N GLN A 145 -3.89 -9.39 -18.05
CA GLN A 145 -3.82 -10.42 -19.10
C GLN A 145 -3.51 -11.80 -18.52
N ASP A 146 -2.44 -11.92 -17.73
CA ASP A 146 -1.92 -13.22 -17.34
C ASP A 146 -2.27 -13.60 -15.89
N LEU A 147 -2.73 -12.62 -15.09
CA LEU A 147 -3.01 -12.81 -13.68
C LEU A 147 -4.48 -12.63 -13.25
N ALA A 148 -5.42 -12.64 -14.20
CA ALA A 148 -6.86 -12.76 -13.91
C ALA A 148 -7.42 -14.05 -14.52
N HIS A 149 -8.20 -14.83 -13.78
CA HIS A 149 -8.66 -16.15 -14.25
C HIS A 149 -9.87 -16.07 -15.19
N ASP A 150 -10.68 -15.02 -15.07
CA ASP A 150 -11.84 -14.73 -15.92
C ASP A 150 -11.76 -13.33 -16.54
N GLY A 151 -10.60 -12.67 -16.44
CA GLY A 151 -10.37 -11.29 -16.85
C GLY A 151 -10.85 -10.23 -15.85
N VAL A 152 -11.53 -10.61 -14.77
CA VAL A 152 -12.00 -9.67 -13.72
C VAL A 152 -11.38 -9.97 -12.37
N HIS A 153 -11.31 -11.26 -12.01
CA HIS A 153 -10.85 -11.73 -10.72
C HIS A 153 -9.43 -12.25 -10.79
N PHE A 154 -8.60 -11.79 -9.85
CA PHE A 154 -7.19 -12.17 -9.77
C PHE A 154 -7.01 -13.69 -9.62
N ASN A 155 -6.10 -14.26 -10.40
CA ASN A 155 -5.61 -15.62 -10.23
C ASN A 155 -4.70 -15.71 -8.99
N ARG A 156 -4.00 -16.83 -8.80
CA ARG A 156 -3.15 -17.01 -7.61
C ARG A 156 -2.04 -15.95 -7.52
N THR A 157 -1.29 -15.75 -8.59
CA THR A 157 -0.17 -14.80 -8.62
C THR A 157 -0.67 -13.36 -8.47
N GLY A 158 -1.76 -13.00 -9.13
CA GLY A 158 -2.38 -11.68 -8.98
C GLY A 158 -2.82 -11.41 -7.53
N ARG A 159 -3.43 -12.41 -6.89
CA ARG A 159 -3.81 -12.32 -5.47
C ARG A 159 -2.59 -12.12 -4.56
N SER A 160 -1.51 -12.89 -4.76
CA SER A 160 -0.27 -12.72 -4.00
C SER A 160 0.32 -11.32 -4.13
N PHE A 161 0.35 -10.76 -5.34
CA PHE A 161 0.85 -9.41 -5.56
C PHE A 161 0.00 -8.33 -4.88
N ILE A 162 -1.34 -8.40 -5.02
CA ILE A 162 -2.26 -7.49 -4.32
C ILE A 162 -2.08 -7.62 -2.81
N TYR A 163 -1.91 -8.84 -2.33
CA TYR A 163 -1.71 -9.13 -0.92
C TYR A 163 -0.45 -8.49 -0.37
N GLU A 164 0.70 -8.67 -1.03
CA GLU A 164 1.97 -8.07 -0.64
C GLU A 164 1.87 -6.54 -0.56
N LYS A 165 1.22 -5.91 -1.55
CA LYS A 165 1.03 -4.46 -1.57
C LYS A 165 0.11 -3.97 -0.46
N LEU A 166 -0.97 -4.72 -0.19
CA LEU A 166 -1.86 -4.42 0.92
C LEU A 166 -1.13 -4.55 2.27
N MET A 167 -0.33 -5.60 2.43
CA MET A 167 0.48 -5.84 3.63
C MET A 167 1.50 -4.73 3.87
N GLU A 168 2.23 -4.31 2.83
CA GLU A 168 3.16 -3.17 2.89
C GLU A 168 2.42 -1.90 3.36
N ASP A 169 1.21 -1.66 2.85
CA ASP A 169 0.39 -0.50 3.21
C ASP A 169 -0.12 -0.54 4.66
N LEU A 170 -0.51 -1.72 5.15
CA LEU A 170 -0.95 -1.94 6.53
C LEU A 170 0.20 -1.84 7.55
N ILE A 171 1.37 -2.38 7.22
CA ILE A 171 2.57 -2.25 8.05
C ILE A 171 2.95 -0.77 8.16
N ASN A 172 3.00 -0.05 7.03
CA ASN A 172 3.30 1.39 7.03
C ASN A 172 2.26 2.21 7.81
N PHE A 173 0.97 1.82 7.80
CA PHE A 173 -0.03 2.44 8.65
C PHE A 173 0.30 2.23 10.14
N SER A 174 0.63 0.99 10.54
CA SER A 174 0.95 0.68 11.93
C SER A 174 2.23 1.37 12.45
N ILE A 175 3.17 1.68 11.56
CA ILE A 175 4.43 2.38 11.87
C ILE A 175 4.25 3.90 11.85
N GLY A 176 3.53 4.46 10.89
CA GLY A 176 3.35 5.91 10.76
C GLY A 176 2.71 6.54 12.01
N ASP A 177 1.71 5.88 12.60
CA ASP A 177 1.13 6.32 13.87
C ASP A 177 2.11 6.18 15.04
N LEU A 178 3.06 5.24 14.98
CA LEU A 178 4.10 5.08 16.00
C LEU A 178 5.12 6.22 15.92
N GLU A 179 5.51 6.63 14.71
CA GLU A 179 6.37 7.80 14.50
C GLU A 179 5.68 9.10 14.93
N ASP A 180 4.40 9.28 14.57
CA ASP A 180 3.61 10.42 15.03
C ASP A 180 3.40 10.42 16.55
N PHE A 181 3.25 9.25 17.18
CA PHE A 181 3.21 9.12 18.63
C PHE A 181 4.57 9.41 19.30
N LEU A 182 5.67 8.97 18.71
CA LEU A 182 7.03 9.23 19.23
C LEU A 182 7.43 10.70 19.06
N HIS A 183 7.04 11.34 17.97
CA HIS A 183 7.34 12.74 17.69
C HIS A 183 6.42 13.71 18.45
N ASN A 184 5.11 13.44 18.51
CA ASN A 184 4.15 14.33 19.21
C ASN A 184 3.93 13.97 20.69
N GLY A 185 4.17 12.71 21.09
CA GLY A 185 4.12 12.28 22.49
C GLY A 185 5.33 12.74 23.31
N ALA A 186 6.45 13.07 22.66
CA ALA A 186 7.61 13.67 23.31
C ALA A 186 7.36 15.14 23.72
N GLU A 187 6.43 15.86 23.08
CA GLU A 187 6.07 17.23 23.47
C GLU A 187 5.14 17.29 24.69
N GLY A 188 4.48 16.19 25.04
CA GLY A 188 3.64 16.06 26.25
C GLY A 188 4.38 15.55 27.50
N LEU A 189 5.62 15.10 27.33
CA LEU A 189 6.53 14.70 28.41
C LEU A 189 7.58 15.79 28.61
N GLU A 190 7.14 16.94 29.15
CA GLU A 190 8.01 17.67 30.06
C GLU A 190 8.30 16.74 31.25
N ILE A 191 9.28 15.87 31.08
CA ILE A 191 10.03 15.33 32.20
C ILE A 191 10.52 16.57 32.92
N ARG A 192 9.86 16.90 34.04
CA ARG A 192 10.44 17.79 35.03
C ARG A 192 11.85 17.26 35.24
N LYS A 193 12.85 17.99 34.75
CA LYS A 193 14.24 17.80 35.11
C LYS A 193 14.34 18.14 36.60
N GLU A 194 13.81 17.28 37.45
CA GLU A 194 14.33 17.16 38.79
C GLU A 194 15.78 16.71 38.57
N GLU A 195 16.70 17.60 38.90
CA GLU A 195 18.14 17.31 38.89
C GLU A 195 18.33 15.94 39.53
N VAL A 196 18.82 14.99 38.74
CA VAL A 196 19.20 13.68 39.25
C VAL A 196 20.40 13.92 40.16
N VAL A 197 20.12 14.16 41.44
CA VAL A 197 21.12 14.19 42.50
C VAL A 197 21.66 12.77 42.57
N THR A 198 22.88 12.58 42.08
CA THR A 198 23.62 11.33 42.25
C THR A 198 23.77 11.08 43.75
N PRO A 199 23.16 10.02 44.31
CA PRO A 199 23.31 9.74 45.73
C PRO A 199 24.77 9.39 45.99
N LYS A 200 25.36 10.01 47.01
CA LYS A 200 26.66 9.55 47.51
C LYS A 200 26.50 8.12 48.01
N LYS A 201 27.53 7.31 47.79
CA LYS A 201 27.58 5.84 47.95
C LYS A 201 27.18 5.32 49.35
N ASP A 202 27.00 6.21 50.31
CA ASP A 202 26.79 5.89 51.72
C ASP A 202 25.33 6.03 52.20
N ASP A 203 24.40 6.54 51.37
CA ASP A 203 23.02 6.89 51.81
C ASP A 203 21.87 6.16 51.06
N THR A 204 22.15 5.15 50.24
CA THR A 204 21.10 4.41 49.50
C THR A 204 21.06 2.94 49.90
N SER A 205 19.86 2.41 50.13
CA SER A 205 19.69 0.98 50.39
C SER A 205 20.19 0.16 49.19
N PRO A 206 20.67 -1.08 49.38
CA PRO A 206 21.16 -1.93 48.29
C PRO A 206 20.17 -2.05 47.12
N GLU A 207 18.87 -2.05 47.41
CA GLU A 207 17.79 -2.11 46.42
C GLU A 207 17.68 -0.83 45.56
N GLN A 208 17.92 0.34 46.14
CA GLN A 208 17.90 1.61 45.41
C GLN A 208 19.11 1.76 44.47
N TYR A 209 20.27 1.27 44.90
CA TYR A 209 21.47 1.27 44.08
C TYR A 209 21.35 0.32 42.88
N GLU A 210 20.82 -0.89 43.08
CA GLU A 210 20.55 -1.82 41.98
C GLU A 210 19.50 -1.27 41.00
N ARG A 211 18.45 -0.60 41.50
CA ARG A 211 17.47 0.06 40.64
C ARG A 211 18.07 1.19 39.82
N PHE A 212 18.97 1.99 40.40
CA PHE A 212 19.69 3.05 39.67
C PHE A 212 20.61 2.48 38.59
N LYS A 213 21.32 1.40 38.90
CA LYS A 213 22.18 0.70 37.95
C LYS A 213 21.39 0.11 36.78
N TRP A 214 20.23 -0.47 37.07
CA TRP A 214 19.32 -1.01 36.06
C TRP A 214 18.75 0.08 35.15
N MET A 215 18.32 1.22 35.73
CA MET A 215 17.85 2.38 34.96
C MET A 215 18.94 2.95 34.04
N SER A 216 20.18 3.07 34.54
CA SER A 216 21.31 3.54 33.74
C SER A 216 21.68 2.58 32.59
N GLN A 217 21.53 1.26 32.80
CA GLN A 217 21.70 0.27 31.74
C GLN A 217 20.62 0.38 30.66
N LEU A 218 19.37 0.58 31.07
CA LEU A 218 18.23 0.81 30.17
C LEU A 218 18.42 2.07 29.33
N GLU A 219 18.85 3.19 29.93
CA GLU A 219 19.14 4.42 29.20
C GLU A 219 20.23 4.21 28.14
N GLN A 220 21.28 3.45 28.46
CA GLN A 220 22.33 3.11 27.50
C GLN A 220 21.83 2.20 26.36
N GLU A 221 20.93 1.25 26.64
CA GLU A 221 20.34 0.41 25.60
C GLU A 221 19.40 1.20 24.68
N VAL A 222 18.61 2.12 25.23
CA VAL A 222 17.75 3.01 24.45
C VAL A 222 18.60 3.88 23.51
N GLU A 223 19.68 4.47 24.02
CA GLU A 223 20.56 5.31 23.19
C GLU A 223 21.24 4.49 22.07
N ARG A 224 21.75 3.29 22.37
CA ARG A 224 22.31 2.39 21.35
C ARG A 224 21.29 2.01 20.28
N THR A 225 20.04 1.78 20.68
CA THR A 225 18.97 1.41 19.75
C THR A 225 18.62 2.58 18.83
N LYS A 226 18.62 3.80 19.38
CA LYS A 226 18.41 5.03 18.63
C LYS A 226 19.53 5.28 17.60
N GLU A 227 20.79 5.14 18.01
CA GLU A 227 21.94 5.26 17.10
C GLU A 227 21.88 4.24 15.95
N ALA A 228 21.50 2.98 16.25
CA ALA A 228 21.34 1.94 15.23
C ALA A 228 20.21 2.25 14.24
N LEU A 229 19.10 2.82 14.72
CA LEU A 229 17.97 3.23 13.88
C LEU A 229 18.35 4.40 12.96
N GLU A 230 19.05 5.40 13.49
CA GLU A 230 19.55 6.55 12.71
C GLU A 230 20.53 6.10 11.59
N LEU A 231 21.38 5.10 11.87
CA LEU A 231 22.27 4.52 10.87
C LEU A 231 21.49 3.79 9.76
N LEU A 232 20.47 3.01 10.12
CA LEU A 232 19.61 2.32 9.15
C LEU A 232 18.82 3.29 8.28
N LEU A 233 18.35 4.40 8.84
CA LEU A 233 17.64 5.44 8.11
C LEU A 233 18.57 6.14 7.10
N ARG A 234 19.81 6.49 7.49
CA ARG A 234 20.81 7.03 6.56
C ARG A 234 21.13 6.08 5.41
N ASN A 235 21.35 4.80 5.71
CA ASN A 235 21.65 3.79 4.69
C ASN A 235 20.48 3.63 3.69
N LYS A 236 19.22 3.73 4.16
CA LYS A 236 18.04 3.72 3.30
C LYS A 236 17.92 4.96 2.40
N GLU A 237 18.38 6.12 2.86
CA GLU A 237 18.42 7.34 2.05
C GLU A 237 19.48 7.25 0.94
N GLU A 238 20.67 6.71 1.24
CA GLU A 238 21.72 6.45 0.25
C GLU A 238 21.28 5.42 -0.81
N GLU A 239 20.57 4.35 -0.41
CA GLU A 239 19.99 3.39 -1.36
C GLU A 239 18.92 4.02 -2.27
N LYS A 240 18.13 4.99 -1.77
CA LYS A 240 17.16 5.74 -2.59
C LYS A 240 17.85 6.66 -3.60
N GLU A 241 19.05 7.16 -3.30
CA GLU A 241 19.81 8.03 -4.20
C GLU A 241 20.42 7.22 -5.37
N ILE A 242 20.87 5.99 -5.12
CA ILE A 242 21.40 5.07 -6.15
C ILE A 242 20.28 4.52 -7.06
N ARG A 243 19.04 4.43 -6.57
CA ARG A 243 17.88 3.87 -7.31
C ARG A 243 16.97 4.89 -7.97
N ARG A 244 17.40 6.14 -8.21
CA ARG A 244 16.65 7.01 -9.13
C ARG A 244 16.78 6.43 -10.54
N PRO A 245 15.70 5.97 -11.18
CA PRO A 245 15.80 5.57 -12.57
C PRO A 245 16.10 6.84 -13.36
N VAL A 246 17.30 6.90 -13.96
CA VAL A 246 17.56 7.85 -15.03
C VAL A 246 16.46 7.61 -16.05
N ARG A 247 15.56 8.59 -16.21
CA ARG A 247 14.57 8.59 -17.30
C ARG A 247 15.36 8.56 -18.60
N SER A 248 15.60 7.36 -19.10
CA SER A 248 16.04 7.14 -20.47
C SER A 248 14.97 7.74 -21.37
N LEU A 249 15.29 8.90 -21.96
CA LEU A 249 14.51 9.57 -23.00
C LEU A 249 14.63 8.87 -24.36
N ILE A 250 15.14 7.63 -24.40
CA ILE A 250 15.40 6.89 -25.63
C ILE A 250 14.20 5.98 -25.87
N LYS A 251 13.40 6.28 -26.90
CA LYS A 251 12.33 5.36 -27.33
C LYS A 251 13.00 4.13 -27.94
N PRO A 252 12.39 2.93 -27.91
CA PRO A 252 12.99 1.71 -28.45
C PRO A 252 13.49 1.80 -29.91
N ARG A 253 12.87 2.69 -30.69
CA ARG A 253 13.24 3.01 -32.09
C ARG A 253 14.50 3.89 -32.24
N ASP A 254 14.96 4.52 -31.16
CA ASP A 254 16.11 5.42 -31.14
C ASP A 254 17.40 4.70 -30.67
N ILE A 255 17.31 3.39 -30.38
CA ILE A 255 18.48 2.54 -30.13
C ILE A 255 19.13 2.26 -31.48
N ARG A 256 20.30 2.86 -31.75
CA ARG A 256 21.11 2.52 -32.91
C ARG A 256 21.36 1.00 -32.90
N MET A 257 21.10 0.32 -34.01
CA MET A 257 21.47 -1.09 -34.17
C MET A 257 22.94 -1.25 -33.79
N LEU A 258 23.19 -2.06 -32.75
CA LEU A 258 24.53 -2.42 -32.33
C LEU A 258 25.17 -3.23 -33.45
N ASN A 259 26.11 -2.63 -34.16
CA ASN A 259 27.00 -3.40 -35.03
C ASN A 259 27.96 -4.18 -34.15
N LEU A 260 27.92 -5.51 -34.27
CA LEU A 260 28.77 -6.43 -33.49
C LEU A 260 30.27 -6.17 -33.70
N SER A 261 30.66 -5.48 -34.77
CA SER A 261 32.03 -5.05 -35.03
C SER A 261 32.55 -3.99 -34.05
N ASP A 262 31.65 -3.28 -33.35
CA ASP A 262 32.00 -2.11 -32.53
C ASP A 262 32.16 -2.46 -31.04
N LEU A 263 31.98 -3.74 -30.69
CA LEU A 263 32.10 -4.26 -29.32
C LEU A 263 33.46 -4.97 -29.16
N GLN A 264 34.42 -4.33 -28.49
CA GLN A 264 35.68 -4.97 -28.07
C GLN A 264 35.85 -4.90 -26.55
N GLY A 265 36.35 -6.00 -25.96
CA GLY A 265 36.72 -6.08 -24.55
C GLY A 265 35.59 -6.46 -23.59
N ILE A 266 35.83 -6.25 -22.30
CA ILE A 266 35.01 -6.72 -21.16
C ILE A 266 33.56 -6.19 -21.24
N GLU A 267 33.34 -5.03 -21.86
CA GLU A 267 32.01 -4.44 -22.03
C GLU A 267 31.15 -5.23 -23.04
N ALA A 268 31.77 -5.85 -24.05
CA ALA A 268 31.08 -6.72 -25.00
C ALA A 268 30.55 -7.97 -24.32
N GLU A 269 31.37 -8.58 -23.45
CA GLU A 269 31.02 -9.79 -22.71
C GLU A 269 29.86 -9.53 -21.74
N GLY A 270 29.91 -8.43 -20.99
CA GLY A 270 28.84 -8.06 -20.07
C GLY A 270 27.50 -7.81 -20.77
N ARG A 271 27.53 -7.14 -21.92
CA ARG A 271 26.32 -6.85 -22.69
C ARG A 271 25.76 -8.08 -23.41
N LEU A 272 26.62 -8.97 -23.92
CA LEU A 272 26.18 -10.24 -24.50
C LEU A 272 25.60 -11.17 -23.44
N LYS A 273 26.19 -11.25 -22.24
CA LYS A 273 25.61 -11.99 -21.11
C LYS A 273 24.23 -11.46 -20.73
N LEU A 274 24.06 -10.14 -20.68
CA LEU A 274 22.76 -9.53 -20.38
C LEU A 274 21.72 -9.84 -21.46
N PHE A 275 22.13 -9.81 -22.73
CA PHE A 275 21.26 -10.12 -23.87
C PHE A 275 20.82 -11.58 -23.87
N PHE A 276 21.75 -12.54 -23.73
CA PHE A 276 21.39 -13.97 -23.71
C PHE A 276 20.58 -14.34 -22.47
N SER A 277 20.87 -13.75 -21.31
CA SER A 277 20.04 -13.93 -20.11
C SER A 277 18.60 -13.46 -20.32
N GLN A 278 18.38 -12.38 -21.08
CA GLN A 278 17.05 -11.89 -21.42
C GLN A 278 16.35 -12.74 -22.47
N VAL A 279 17.09 -13.34 -23.41
CA VAL A 279 16.54 -14.27 -24.39
C VAL A 279 16.15 -15.59 -23.72
N GLU A 280 17.01 -16.14 -22.85
CA GLU A 280 16.73 -17.36 -22.08
C GLU A 280 15.49 -17.18 -21.20
N SER A 281 15.37 -16.05 -20.50
CA SER A 281 14.17 -15.76 -19.68
C SER A 281 12.91 -15.56 -20.50
N CYS A 282 13.01 -15.28 -21.81
CA CYS A 282 11.86 -15.23 -22.72
C CYS A 282 11.57 -16.59 -23.39
N SER A 283 12.47 -17.57 -23.29
CA SER A 283 12.34 -18.89 -23.92
C SER A 283 11.90 -20.00 -22.97
N GLU A 284 12.04 -19.82 -21.66
CA GLU A 284 11.51 -20.74 -20.64
C GLU A 284 9.98 -20.66 -20.47
N ASP A 285 9.34 -19.67 -21.13
CA ASP A 285 7.89 -19.45 -21.15
C ASP A 285 7.20 -20.00 -22.43
N LEU A 286 7.83 -20.93 -23.16
CA LEU A 286 7.26 -21.62 -24.33
C LEU A 286 7.08 -23.14 -24.14
#